data_AF-A0A7C9JTV1-F1
#
_entry.id   AF-A0A7C9JTV1-F1
#
_cell.length_a   1.000
_cell.length_b   1.000
_cell.length_c   1.000
_cell.angle_alpha   90.00
_cell.angle_beta   90.00
_cell.angle_gamma   90.00
#
_symmetry.space_group_name_H-M   'P 1'
#
loop_
_entity.id
_entity.type
_entity.pdbx_description
1 polymer ?
#
loop_
_entity_poly.entity_id
_entity_poly.type
_entity_poly.pdbx_seq_one_letter_code
_entity_poly.pdbx_strand_id
1 'polypeptide(L)' 'MPIVTIQQSPRSVEMKRELANKITEAFVQAYEVPPEAVQIFFSETNHENWAKGGELAIDRK' A
#
# COMPACT_ATOMS: atom_id res chain seq x y z
N MET A 1 -1.81 -15.59 9.32
CA MET A 1 -1.80 -15.20 7.90
C MET A 1 -2.22 -13.74 7.77
N PRO A 2 -1.31 -12.79 8.02
CA PRO A 2 -1.61 -11.35 7.89
C PRO A 2 -1.77 -10.93 6.42
N ILE A 3 -2.79 -10.11 6.18
CA ILE A 3 -3.06 -9.48 4.88
C ILE A 3 -3.02 -7.97 5.07
N VAL A 4 -2.27 -7.28 4.22
CA VAL A 4 -2.20 -5.82 4.16
C VAL A 4 -2.74 -5.36 2.82
N THR A 5 -3.69 -4.43 2.83
CA THR A 5 -4.14 -3.74 1.63
C THR A 5 -3.79 -2.28 1.74
N ILE A 6 -3.07 -1.78 0.75
CA ILE A 6 -2.63 -0.38 0.67
C ILE A 6 -3.47 0.29 -0.41
N GLN A 7 -4.38 1.17 0.00
CA GLN A 7 -5.11 2.05 -0.91
C GLN A 7 -4.33 3.35 -1.08
N GLN A 8 -3.92 3.64 -2.32
CA GLN A 8 -3.06 4.79 -2.62
C GLN A 8 -3.20 5.27 -4.07
N SER A 9 -2.60 6.42 -4.40
CA SER A 9 -2.36 6.83 -5.80
C SER A 9 -1.26 5.97 -6.46
N PRO A 10 -1.17 5.93 -7.81
CA PRO A 10 -0.13 5.18 -8.50
C PRO A 10 1.30 5.54 -8.05
N ARG A 11 2.13 4.53 -7.84
CA ARG A 11 3.56 4.67 -7.51
C ARG A 11 4.43 3.82 -8.44
N SER A 12 5.72 4.16 -8.51
CA SER A 12 6.67 3.33 -9.26
C SER A 12 6.81 1.94 -8.65
N VAL A 13 7.24 0.98 -9.47
CA VAL A 13 7.46 -0.40 -9.02
C VAL A 13 8.57 -0.47 -7.97
N GLU A 14 9.59 0.37 -8.08
CA GLU A 14 10.72 0.47 -7.15
C GLU A 14 10.24 0.86 -5.75
N MET A 15 9.38 1.87 -5.65
CA MET A 15 8.81 2.32 -4.38
C MET A 15 7.93 1.23 -3.76
N LYS A 16 7.09 0.57 -4.56
CA LYS A 16 6.25 -0.53 -4.08
C LYS A 16 7.08 -1.72 -3.59
N ARG A 17 8.18 -2.04 -4.27
CA ARG A 17 9.11 -3.10 -3.89
C ARG A 17 9.78 -2.81 -2.54
N GLU A 18 10.28 -1.59 -2.35
CA GLU A 18 10.88 -1.18 -1.09
C GLU A 18 9.86 -1.23 0.07
N LEU A 19 8.64 -0.73 -0.17
CA LEU A 19 7.59 -0.73 0.84
C LEU A 19 7.14 -2.15 1.21
N ALA A 20 6.98 -3.04 0.23
CA ALA A 20 6.63 -4.44 0.47
C ALA A 20 7.66 -5.13 1.38
N ASN A 21 8.96 -4.93 1.13
CA ASN A 21 10.03 -5.49 1.96
C ASN A 21 9.95 -4.99 3.41
N LYS A 22 9.80 -3.68 3.62
CA LYS A 22 9.75 -3.09 4.96
C LYS A 22 8.52 -3.52 5.76
N ILE A 23 7.36 -3.62 5.12
CA ILE A 23 6.13 -4.08 5.78
C ILE A 23 6.26 -5.55 6.20
N THR A 24 6.75 -6.41 5.30
CA THR A 24 6.98 -7.83 5.63
C THR A 24 7.96 -7.97 6.80
N GLU A 25 9.08 -7.23 6.78
CA GLU A 25 10.05 -7.21 7.87
C GLU A 25 9.42 -6.80 9.21
N ALA A 26 8.55 -5.79 9.21
CA ALA A 26 7.85 -5.37 10.41
C ALA A 26 6.96 -6.49 11.01
N PHE A 27 6.28 -7.29 10.17
CA PHE A 27 5.50 -8.44 10.63
C PHE A 27 6.38 -9.56 11.17
N VAL A 28 7.49 -9.86 10.50
CA VAL A 28 8.45 -10.88 10.96
C VAL A 28 8.99 -10.49 12.34
N GLN A 29 9.37 -9.22 12.53
CA GLN A 29 9.94 -8.74 13.80
C GLN A 29 8.90 -8.63 14.92
N ALA A 30 7.72 -8.09 14.64
CA ALA A 30 6.73 -7.83 15.68
C ALA A 30 5.92 -9.06 16.07
N TYR A 31 5.56 -9.89 15.08
CA TYR A 31 4.62 -11.01 15.26
C TYR A 31 5.31 -12.37 15.18
N GLU A 32 6.62 -12.41 14.93
CA GLU A 32 7.42 -13.64 14.86
C GLU A 32 6.87 -14.67 13.85
N VAL A 33 6.24 -14.18 12.78
CA VAL A 33 5.71 -15.01 11.69
C VAL A 33 6.72 -15.12 10.56
N PRO A 34 6.72 -16.23 9.80
CA PRO A 34 7.61 -16.34 8.66
C PRO A 34 7.15 -15.40 7.53
N PRO A 35 8.07 -14.88 6.70
CA PRO A 35 7.76 -13.86 5.70
C PRO A 35 6.74 -14.30 4.65
N GLU A 36 6.71 -15.59 4.29
CA GLU A 36 5.72 -16.16 3.36
C GLU A 36 4.28 -16.14 3.88
N ALA A 37 4.08 -15.92 5.18
CA ALA A 37 2.75 -15.77 5.76
C ALA A 37 2.14 -14.37 5.51
N VAL A 38 2.94 -13.39 5.08
CA VAL A 38 2.53 -11.99 4.87
C VAL A 38 2.15 -11.76 3.41
N GLN A 39 0.93 -11.28 3.19
CA GLN A 39 0.45 -10.91 1.85
C GLN A 39 0.16 -9.41 1.78
N ILE A 40 0.64 -8.76 0.72
CA ILE A 40 0.49 -7.31 0.53
C ILE A 40 -0.13 -7.05 -0.84
N PHE A 41 -1.25 -6.32 -0.85
CA PHE A 41 -1.95 -5.89 -2.06
C PHE A 41 -1.85 -4.36 -2.19
N PHE A 42 -1.39 -3.90 -3.35
CA PHE A 42 -1.42 -2.49 -3.72
C PHE A 42 -2.68 -2.21 -4.55
N SER A 43 -3.60 -1.45 -3.99
CA SER A 43 -4.81 -0.97 -4.65
C SER A 43 -4.59 0.48 -5.07
N GLU A 44 -4.21 0.69 -6.32
CA GLU A 44 -3.87 2.00 -6.87
C GLU A 44 -5.07 2.63 -7.58
N THR A 45 -5.39 3.88 -7.22
CA THR A 45 -6.51 4.63 -7.80
C THR A 45 -6.00 5.95 -8.39
N ASN A 46 -6.21 6.17 -9.69
CA ASN A 46 -5.87 7.43 -10.34
C ASN A 46 -6.62 8.61 -9.68
N HIS A 47 -6.05 9.81 -9.77
CA HIS A 47 -6.61 11.00 -9.13
C HIS A 47 -8.00 11.41 -9.67
N GLU A 48 -8.37 10.96 -10.87
CA GLU A 48 -9.72 11.14 -11.43
C GLU A 48 -10.79 10.26 -10.75
N ASN A 49 -10.38 9.24 -9.98
CA ASN A 49 -11.25 8.18 -9.47
C ASN A 49 -11.46 8.21 -7.95
N TRP A 50 -11.04 9.27 -7.26
CA TRP A 50 -11.35 9.46 -5.84
C TRP A 50 -11.51 10.93 -5.46
N ALA A 51 -12.24 11.19 -4.38
CA ALA A 51 -12.51 12.53 -3.86
C ALA A 51 -12.27 12.61 -2.35
N LYS A 52 -11.99 13.81 -1.85
CA LYS A 52 -11.91 14.08 -0.41
C LYS A 52 -12.60 15.41 -0.10
N GLY A 53 -13.53 15.42 0.84
CA GLY A 53 -14.27 16.65 1.18
C GLY A 53 -15.06 17.24 0.00
N GLY A 54 -15.58 16.40 -0.89
CA GLY A 54 -16.37 16.83 -2.04
C GLY A 54 -15.58 17.28 -3.28
N GLU A 55 -14.25 17.28 -3.23
CA GLU A 55 -13.38 17.68 -4.34
C GLU A 55 -12.61 16.46 -4.89
N LEU A 56 -12.66 16.26 -6.21
CA LEU A 56 -11.90 15.19 -6.88
C LEU A 56 -10.40 15.42 -6.70
N ALA A 57 -9.64 14.35 -6.54
CA ALA A 57 -8.21 14.46 -6.31
C ALA A 57 -7.44 15.06 -7.50
N ILE A 58 -7.98 14.98 -8.71
CA ILE A 58 -7.41 15.64 -9.89
C ILE A 58 -7.51 17.17 -9.83
N ASP A 59 -8.48 17.71 -9.07
CA ASP A 59 -8.70 19.16 -8.93
C ASP A 59 -7.90 19.76 -7.75
N ARG A 60 -7.36 18.92 -6.87
CA ARG A 60 -6.58 19.37 -5.71
C ARG A 60 -5.18 19.81 -6.15
N LYS A 61 -4.80 21.05 -5.81
CA LYS A 61 -3.43 21.58 -5.96
C LYS A 61 -2.52 21.18 -4.82
#